data_AF-A0A5R2MZK3-F1
#
_entry.id   AF-A0A5R2MZK3-F1
#
_cell.length_a   1.000
_cell.length_b   1.000
_cell.length_c   1.000
_cell.angle_alpha   90.00
_cell.angle_beta   90.00
_cell.angle_gamma   90.00
#
_symmetry.space_group_name_H-M   'P 1'
#
loop_
_entity.id
_entity.type
_entity.pdbx_description
1 polymer ?
#
loop_
_entity_poly.entity_id
_entity_poly.type
_entity_poly.pdbx_seq_one_letter_code
_entity_poly.pdbx_strand_id
1 'polypeptide(L)'
;LLYSRFFTRAMRETGHVDLAEPFKGLFTQGMVVHETYRVGSASNGRWLAPAEVRLEDVDGKRRAIDIATGEAVTIGPLEKMSKSKKNTVSPEDITDGYGADTARWFMLSDSP
;
A
#
# COMPACT_ATOMS: atom_id res chain seq x y z
N LEU A 1 19.52 2.26 2.19
CA LEU A 1 20.34 3.49 2.38
C LEU A 1 21.79 3.19 2.75
N LEU A 2 22.05 2.43 3.83
CA LEU A 2 23.43 2.08 4.22
C LEU A 2 24.24 1.43 3.08
N TYR A 3 23.67 0.43 2.40
CA TYR A 3 24.34 -0.23 1.28
C TYR A 3 24.65 0.74 0.12
N SER A 4 23.76 1.67 -0.19
CA SER A 4 24.03 2.68 -1.22
C SER A 4 25.23 3.58 -0.84
N ARG A 5 25.35 3.96 0.43
CA ARG A 5 26.52 4.71 0.93
C ARG A 5 27.80 3.90 0.84
N PHE A 6 27.73 2.62 1.26
CA PHE A 6 28.85 1.69 1.15
C PHE A 6 29.35 1.57 -0.29
N PHE A 7 28.45 1.31 -1.24
CA PHE A 7 28.82 1.20 -2.66
C PHE A 7 29.35 2.52 -3.24
N THR A 8 28.80 3.67 -2.85
CA THR A 8 29.29 4.97 -3.32
C THR A 8 30.73 5.22 -2.88
N ARG A 9 31.05 4.91 -1.62
CA ARG A 9 32.43 5.02 -1.12
C ARG A 9 33.36 4.03 -1.81
N ALA A 10 32.96 2.77 -1.96
CA ALA A 10 33.75 1.78 -2.68
C ALA A 10 34.06 2.22 -4.12
N MET A 11 33.05 2.69 -4.85
CA MET A 11 33.23 3.19 -6.22
C MET A 11 34.10 4.45 -6.30
N ARG A 12 34.13 5.27 -5.25
CA ARG A 12 35.03 6.43 -5.15
C ARG A 12 36.49 5.98 -4.97
N GLU A 13 36.74 5.04 -4.06
CA GLU A 13 38.07 4.49 -3.82
C GLU A 13 38.64 3.79 -5.06
N THR A 14 37.79 3.16 -5.87
CA THR A 14 38.21 2.51 -7.12
C THR A 14 38.21 3.45 -8.34
N GLY A 15 37.98 4.75 -8.14
CA GLY A 15 38.06 5.76 -9.21
C GLY A 15 36.92 5.73 -10.23
N HIS A 16 35.77 5.11 -9.90
CA HIS A 16 34.59 5.06 -10.79
C HIS A 16 33.64 6.25 -10.62
N VAL A 17 33.63 6.90 -9.46
CA VAL A 17 32.81 8.09 -9.19
C VAL A 17 33.56 9.09 -8.31
N ASP A 18 33.36 10.39 -8.54
CA ASP A 18 33.90 11.45 -7.66
C ASP A 18 32.79 12.03 -6.76
N LEU A 19 32.16 11.16 -5.99
CA LEU A 19 31.09 11.52 -5.05
C LEU A 19 31.40 10.95 -3.67
N ALA A 20 31.28 11.77 -2.63
CA ALA A 20 31.50 11.35 -1.24
C ALA A 20 30.29 10.60 -0.65
N GLU A 21 29.08 11.03 -1.01
CA GLU A 21 27.80 10.46 -0.56
C GLU A 21 26.80 10.44 -1.72
N PRO A 22 25.91 9.43 -1.80
CA PRO A 22 25.00 9.25 -2.93
C PRO A 22 23.81 10.24 -2.98
N PHE A 23 23.44 10.85 -1.85
CA PHE A 23 22.23 11.66 -1.75
C PHE A 23 22.52 12.97 -0.99
N LYS A 24 22.12 14.13 -1.56
CA LYS A 24 22.21 15.44 -0.89
C LYS A 24 21.09 15.66 0.14
N GLY A 25 19.95 15.02 -0.08
CA GLY A 25 18.78 15.08 0.78
C GLY A 25 18.01 13.78 0.72
N LEU A 26 17.31 13.47 1.80
CA LEU A 26 16.47 12.30 1.91
C LEU A 26 15.11 12.74 2.43
N PHE A 27 14.07 12.54 1.63
CA PHE A 27 12.69 12.69 2.04
C PHE A 27 12.11 11.29 2.26
N THR A 28 11.69 10.98 3.48
CA THR A 28 11.10 9.69 3.83
C THR A 28 9.59 9.82 3.92
N GLN A 29 8.89 9.47 2.84
CA GLN A 29 7.44 9.53 2.81
C GLN A 29 6.79 8.57 3.81
N GLY A 30 5.61 8.95 4.30
CA GLY A 30 4.77 8.10 5.15
C GLY A 30 4.29 6.83 4.43
N MET A 31 3.69 5.92 5.19
CA MET A 31 3.11 4.71 4.62
C MET A 31 1.68 4.97 4.14
N VAL A 32 1.36 4.49 2.94
CA VAL A 32 -0.04 4.39 2.49
C VAL A 32 -0.66 3.16 3.16
N VAL A 33 -1.81 3.38 3.81
CA VAL A 33 -2.53 2.35 4.58
C VAL A 33 -3.87 2.04 3.93
N HIS A 34 -4.37 0.83 4.17
CA HIS A 34 -5.72 0.42 3.76
C HIS A 34 -6.25 -0.64 4.73
N GLU A 35 -7.57 -0.71 4.86
CA GLU A 35 -8.27 -1.76 5.58
C GLU A 35 -7.89 -3.13 5.03
N THR A 36 -7.86 -4.13 5.91
CA THR A 36 -7.59 -5.53 5.53
C THR A 36 -8.86 -6.35 5.59
N TYR A 37 -8.98 -7.36 4.72
CA TYR A 37 -10.20 -8.16 4.60
C TYR A 37 -9.87 -9.64 4.69
N ARG A 38 -10.48 -10.34 5.64
CA ARG A 38 -10.20 -11.76 5.89
C ARG A 38 -11.45 -12.59 6.05
N VAL A 39 -11.52 -13.71 5.36
CA VAL A 39 -12.53 -14.76 5.55
C VAL A 39 -11.94 -15.84 6.45
N GLY A 40 -12.73 -16.34 7.41
CA GLY A 40 -12.32 -17.42 8.33
C GLY A 40 -11.48 -16.96 9.53
N SER A 41 -11.42 -17.79 10.59
CA SER A 41 -10.69 -17.46 11.82
C SER A 41 -9.21 -17.90 11.79
N ALA A 42 -8.37 -17.12 12.48
CA ALA A 42 -6.95 -17.30 12.83
C ALA A 42 -6.07 -18.27 12.01
N SER A 43 -6.33 -19.58 12.01
CA SER A 43 -5.49 -20.62 11.41
C SER A 43 -5.79 -20.93 9.94
N ASN A 44 -7.04 -20.80 9.47
CA ASN A 44 -7.43 -21.10 8.08
C ASN A 44 -7.87 -19.85 7.29
N GLY A 45 -7.75 -18.67 7.90
CA GLY A 45 -8.33 -17.48 7.28
C GLY A 45 -7.55 -16.99 6.06
N ARG A 46 -8.25 -16.68 4.97
CA ARG A 46 -7.75 -16.20 3.68
C ARG A 46 -7.91 -14.69 3.57
N TRP A 47 -6.86 -14.00 3.12
CA TRP A 47 -6.94 -12.58 2.77
C TRP A 47 -7.65 -12.39 1.43
N LEU A 48 -8.45 -11.32 1.36
CA LEU A 48 -9.15 -10.85 0.17
C LEU A 48 -8.63 -9.48 -0.26
N ALA A 49 -8.60 -9.25 -1.57
CA ALA A 49 -8.37 -7.93 -2.13
C ALA A 49 -9.61 -7.04 -1.95
N PRO A 50 -9.46 -5.70 -1.93
CA PRO A 50 -10.60 -4.78 -1.85
C PRO A 50 -11.64 -5.02 -2.95
N ALA A 51 -11.21 -5.39 -4.17
CA ALA A 51 -12.08 -5.70 -5.29
C ALA A 51 -12.87 -7.01 -5.13
N GLU A 52 -12.47 -7.90 -4.21
CA GLU A 52 -13.17 -9.17 -3.91
C GLU A 52 -14.25 -9.00 -2.83
N VAL A 53 -14.41 -7.79 -2.27
CA VAL A 53 -15.25 -7.52 -1.11
C VAL A 53 -16.35 -6.53 -1.48
N ARG A 54 -17.60 -6.87 -1.15
CA ARG A 54 -18.72 -5.93 -1.16
C ARG A 54 -18.92 -5.37 0.25
N LEU A 55 -18.97 -4.05 0.36
CA LEU A 55 -19.27 -3.34 1.60
C LEU A 55 -20.74 -2.95 1.63
N GLU A 56 -21.43 -3.27 2.73
CA GLU A 56 -22.82 -2.91 2.98
C GLU A 56 -22.93 -2.19 4.32
N ASP A 57 -23.82 -1.21 4.40
CA ASP A 57 -24.17 -0.55 5.67
C ASP A 57 -25.52 -1.07 6.13
N VAL A 58 -25.53 -1.76 7.28
CA VAL A 58 -26.76 -2.27 7.91
C VAL A 58 -26.81 -1.72 9.32
N ASP A 59 -27.83 -0.90 9.60
CA ASP A 59 -28.06 -0.26 10.90
C ASP A 59 -26.86 0.57 11.41
N GLY A 60 -26.17 1.27 10.50
CA GLY A 60 -25.00 2.09 10.83
C GLY A 60 -23.73 1.29 11.12
N LYS A 61 -23.72 -0.02 10.78
CA LYS A 61 -22.55 -0.89 10.91
C LYS A 61 -22.12 -1.37 9.53
N ARG A 62 -20.86 -1.09 9.17
CA ARG A 62 -20.22 -1.60 7.95
C ARG A 62 -20.02 -3.11 8.07
N ARG A 63 -20.61 -3.85 7.14
CA ARG A 63 -20.40 -5.29 6.92
C ARG A 63 -19.67 -5.49 5.60
N ALA A 64 -18.82 -6.50 5.57
CA ALA A 64 -18.10 -6.91 4.38
C ALA A 64 -18.51 -8.34 3.99
N ILE A 65 -18.71 -8.58 2.70
CA ILE A 65 -19.13 -9.88 2.14
C ILE A 65 -18.20 -10.23 0.98
N ASP A 66 -17.76 -11.49 0.92
CA ASP A 66 -16.98 -12.00 -0.22
C ASP A 66 -17.91 -12.10 -1.45
N ILE A 67 -17.54 -11.45 -2.55
CA ILE A 67 -18.35 -11.44 -3.78
C ILE A 67 -18.49 -12.83 -4.38
N ALA A 68 -17.49 -13.69 -4.22
CA ALA A 68 -17.47 -15.02 -4.83
C ALA A 68 -18.27 -16.05 -4.04
N THR A 69 -18.14 -16.03 -2.70
CA THR A 69 -18.75 -17.05 -1.83
C THR A 69 -20.00 -16.58 -1.10
N GLY A 70 -20.22 -15.26 -0.99
CA GLY A 70 -21.27 -14.68 -0.16
C GLY A 70 -21.00 -14.79 1.35
N GLU A 71 -19.80 -15.24 1.75
CA GLU A 71 -19.44 -15.39 3.16
C GLU A 71 -19.15 -14.04 3.82
N ALA A 72 -19.38 -13.98 5.14
CA ALA A 72 -19.06 -12.80 5.92
C ALA A 72 -17.53 -12.60 6.03
N VAL A 73 -17.08 -11.39 5.73
CA VAL A 73 -15.68 -10.99 5.75
C VAL A 73 -15.42 -10.13 6.99
N THR A 74 -14.32 -10.42 7.68
CA THR A 74 -13.85 -9.59 8.79
C THR A 74 -13.07 -8.40 8.25
N ILE A 75 -13.51 -7.19 8.61
CA ILE A 75 -12.78 -5.94 8.34
C ILE A 75 -11.75 -5.74 9.46
N GLY A 76 -10.47 -5.76 9.09
CA GLY A 76 -9.36 -5.49 9.98
C GLY A 76 -8.98 -4.00 10.02
N PRO A 77 -7.99 -3.63 10.85
CA PRO A 77 -7.54 -2.26 10.99
C PRO A 77 -6.87 -1.73 9.71
N LEU A 78 -6.70 -0.41 9.66
CA LEU A 78 -5.85 0.25 8.67
C LEU A 78 -4.39 -0.16 8.88
N GLU A 79 -3.81 -0.80 7.88
CA GLU A 79 -2.43 -1.27 7.93
C GLU A 79 -1.70 -0.92 6.63
N LYS A 80 -0.36 -0.91 6.68
CA LYS A 80 0.48 -0.71 5.49
C LYS A 80 0.03 -1.64 4.36
N MET A 81 -0.19 -1.06 3.17
CA MET A 81 -0.50 -1.86 1.98
C MET A 81 0.60 -2.89 1.70
N SER A 82 0.20 -4.14 1.47
CA SER A 82 1.13 -5.24 1.20
C SER A 82 0.49 -6.33 0.35
N LYS A 83 1.32 -7.00 -0.46
CA LYS A 83 0.89 -8.16 -1.25
C LYS A 83 0.48 -9.35 -0.37
N SER A 84 1.08 -9.50 0.81
CA SER A 84 0.79 -10.61 1.73
C SER A 84 -0.60 -10.50 2.38
N LYS A 85 -1.07 -9.27 2.65
CA LYS A 85 -2.42 -9.02 3.21
C LYS A 85 -3.47 -8.71 2.15
N LYS A 86 -3.06 -8.65 0.88
CA LYS A 86 -3.88 -8.31 -0.29
C LYS A 86 -4.63 -6.97 -0.21
N ASN A 87 -4.32 -6.10 0.74
CA ASN A 87 -4.93 -4.78 0.90
C ASN A 87 -4.32 -3.71 -0.04
N THR A 88 -3.76 -4.12 -1.18
CA THR A 88 -3.16 -3.17 -2.14
C THR A 88 -4.25 -2.67 -3.07
N VAL A 89 -4.31 -1.35 -3.27
CA VAL A 89 -5.16 -0.72 -4.29
C VAL A 89 -4.28 -0.35 -5.47
N SER A 90 -4.71 -0.70 -6.68
CA SER A 90 -3.99 -0.36 -7.91
C SER A 90 -4.18 1.13 -8.23
N PRO A 91 -3.09 1.88 -8.49
CA PRO A 91 -3.19 3.25 -8.98
C PRO A 91 -3.80 3.35 -10.38
N GLU A 92 -3.68 2.30 -11.20
CA GLU A 92 -4.23 2.22 -12.54
C GLU A 92 -5.76 2.32 -12.50
N ASP A 93 -6.42 1.57 -11.60
CA ASP A 93 -7.88 1.62 -11.44
C ASP A 93 -8.39 3.05 -11.15
N ILE A 94 -7.65 3.80 -10.32
CA ILE A 94 -7.99 5.19 -9.97
C ILE A 94 -7.75 6.12 -11.17
N THR A 95 -6.64 5.90 -11.88
CA THR A 95 -6.27 6.72 -13.04
C THR A 95 -7.27 6.53 -14.18
N ASP A 96 -7.70 5.30 -14.44
CA ASP A 96 -8.68 4.98 -15.48
C ASP A 96 -10.09 5.48 -15.12
N GLY A 97 -10.45 5.46 -13.83
CA GLY A 97 -11.75 5.94 -13.36
C GLY A 97 -11.88 7.46 -13.23
N TYR A 98 -10.81 8.15 -12.80
CA TYR A 98 -10.88 9.56 -12.37
C TYR A 98 -9.82 10.47 -13.02
N GLY A 99 -8.91 9.91 -13.80
CA GLY A 99 -7.79 10.64 -14.39
C GLY A 99 -6.58 10.80 -13.46
N ALA A 100 -5.40 10.94 -14.05
CA ALA A 100 -4.13 11.03 -13.32
C ALA A 100 -4.06 12.26 -12.40
N ASP A 101 -4.65 13.39 -12.81
CA ASP A 101 -4.62 14.62 -12.01
C ASP A 101 -5.43 14.49 -10.73
N THR A 102 -6.59 13.83 -10.77
CA THR A 102 -7.40 13.55 -9.59
C THR A 102 -6.66 12.64 -8.62
N ALA A 103 -6.00 11.60 -9.11
CA ALA A 103 -5.20 10.69 -8.30
C ALA A 103 -4.03 11.42 -7.61
N ARG A 104 -3.30 12.26 -8.35
CA ARG A 104 -2.20 13.07 -7.81
C ARG A 104 -2.68 14.07 -6.77
N TRP A 105 -3.78 14.77 -7.06
CA TRP A 105 -4.35 15.74 -6.13
C TRP A 105 -4.74 15.07 -4.81
N PHE A 106 -5.43 13.94 -4.88
CA PHE A 106 -5.80 13.16 -3.69
C PHE A 106 -4.56 12.81 -2.86
N MET A 107 -3.55 12.17 -3.47
CA MET A 107 -2.33 11.75 -2.79
C MET A 107 -1.54 12.90 -2.15
N LEU A 108 -1.53 14.09 -2.76
CA LEU A 108 -0.83 15.27 -2.23
C LEU A 108 -1.64 16.04 -1.18
N SER A 109 -2.96 15.86 -1.15
CA SER A 109 -3.87 16.54 -0.22
C SER A 109 -4.12 15.75 1.07
N ASP A 110 -4.06 14.42 0.99
CA ASP A 110 -4.54 13.51 2.05
C ASP A 110 -3.56 13.43 3.23
N SER A 111 -2.28 13.75 3.06
CA SER A 111 -1.29 13.80 4.14
C SER A 111 -0.06 14.67 3.78
N PRO A 112 0.55 15.41 4.74
CA PRO A 112 1.71 16.28 4.50
C PRO A 112 3.01 15.59 4.07
#